data_AF-A0A256YSF8-F1
#
_entry.id   AF-A0A256YSF8-F1
#
_cell.length_a   1.000
_cell.length_b   1.000
_cell.length_c   1.000
_cell.angle_alpha   90.00
_cell.angle_beta   90.00
_cell.angle_gamma   90.00
#
_symmetry.space_group_name_H-M   'P 1'
#
loop_
_entity.id
_entity.type
_entity.pdbx_description
1 polymer ?
#
loop_
_entity_poly.entity_id
_entity_poly.type
_entity_poly.pdbx_seq_one_letter_code
_entity_poly.pdbx_strand_id
1 'polypeptide(L)'
;MRKGVASVIGGLLLAVITVVFVVTVYYGISSTTEETQTEGSEMLGHELEMMGTKLKIDVFGEDCNIYLRNIGTTEVPIEVIGFYIDRKPADIYPNRGLIKKDAVQEIYFLGLSAGKHKLVVKINGKTVGEGYLTCTGPSIVCFTDSDCNDGDSCTEDKCENAGTTGSYCDNTPITICRDDDGCCPSGCSAANDNDCTAIPTTSTFLCTVRTSCGSGETDVLGLSAQDNAHAEIIGGGGNYKYKLCCANVSSIQTTTGKGTCPAGFTGLITLAGDTNAQVEEYNYTGGFSYKKNVCVNLVSGSLNCIYTTYANCNSLSDWNVVVSLSEDTNAHIGNATAYSNLVLCCK
;
A
#
# COMPACT_ATOMS: atom_id res chain seq x y z
N MET A 1 -15.17 -73.26 -56.91
CA MET A 1 -16.14 -72.18 -56.66
C MET A 1 -15.59 -71.25 -55.58
N ARG A 2 -15.10 -70.06 -55.95
CA ARG A 2 -14.83 -68.86 -55.10
C ARG A 2 -14.00 -67.86 -55.94
N LYS A 3 -14.58 -67.34 -57.02
CA LYS A 3 -13.99 -66.26 -57.84
C LYS A 3 -14.91 -65.03 -58.03
N GLY A 4 -16.04 -64.96 -57.32
CA GLY A 4 -16.99 -63.83 -57.43
C GLY A 4 -17.05 -62.90 -56.22
N VAL A 5 -16.48 -63.27 -55.06
CA VAL A 5 -16.70 -62.54 -53.80
C VAL A 5 -15.78 -61.32 -53.65
N ALA A 6 -14.57 -61.38 -54.20
CA ALA A 6 -13.58 -60.30 -54.06
C ALA A 6 -14.00 -58.99 -54.77
N SER A 7 -14.70 -59.08 -55.91
CA SER A 7 -15.09 -57.88 -56.67
C SER A 7 -16.23 -57.10 -56.01
N VAL A 8 -17.14 -57.79 -55.30
CA VAL A 8 -18.27 -57.16 -54.62
C VAL A 8 -17.83 -56.45 -53.35
N ILE A 9 -16.89 -57.04 -52.59
CA ILE A 9 -16.34 -56.43 -51.37
C ILE A 9 -15.55 -55.15 -51.72
N GLY A 10 -14.77 -55.16 -52.80
CA GLY A 10 -14.02 -53.98 -53.24
C GLY A 10 -14.90 -52.78 -53.58
N GLY A 11 -16.04 -53.01 -54.27
CA GLY A 11 -16.99 -51.94 -54.62
C GLY A 11 -17.69 -51.34 -53.39
N LEU A 12 -18.07 -52.18 -52.42
CA LEU A 12 -18.68 -51.74 -51.17
C LEU A 12 -17.73 -50.90 -50.32
N LEU A 13 -16.46 -51.30 -50.23
CA LEU A 13 -15.46 -50.57 -49.45
C LEU A 13 -15.21 -49.17 -50.04
N LEU A 14 -15.14 -49.07 -51.37
CA LEU A 14 -14.92 -47.79 -52.06
C LEU A 14 -16.09 -46.83 -51.85
N ALA A 15 -17.33 -47.33 -51.89
CA ALA A 15 -18.53 -46.52 -51.66
C ALA A 15 -18.62 -45.98 -50.22
N VAL A 16 -18.16 -46.75 -49.23
CA VAL A 16 -18.13 -46.28 -47.82
C VAL A 16 -17.09 -45.18 -47.66
N ILE A 17 -15.91 -45.32 -48.26
CA ILE A 17 -14.84 -44.31 -48.16
C ILE A 17 -15.28 -42.98 -48.78
N THR A 18 -15.95 -43.02 -49.94
CA THR A 18 -16.42 -41.79 -50.60
C THR A 18 -17.50 -41.07 -49.79
N VAL A 19 -18.45 -41.80 -49.19
CA VAL A 19 -19.48 -41.20 -48.33
C VAL A 19 -18.86 -40.56 -47.09
N VAL A 20 -17.92 -41.24 -46.43
CA VAL A 20 -17.22 -40.68 -45.25
C VAL A 20 -16.47 -39.41 -45.62
N PHE A 21 -15.77 -39.39 -46.75
CA PHE A 21 -15.01 -38.21 -47.18
C PHE A 21 -15.91 -37.01 -47.47
N VAL A 22 -17.03 -37.21 -48.17
CA VAL A 22 -18.00 -36.15 -48.46
C VAL A 22 -18.61 -35.58 -47.18
N VAL A 23 -18.95 -36.45 -46.21
CA VAL A 23 -19.51 -36.02 -44.93
C VAL A 23 -18.49 -35.20 -44.13
N THR A 24 -17.23 -35.65 -44.04
CA THR A 24 -16.19 -34.91 -43.31
C THR A 24 -15.91 -33.54 -43.94
N VAL A 25 -15.88 -33.46 -45.27
CA VAL A 25 -15.71 -32.17 -45.97
C VAL A 25 -16.91 -31.25 -45.73
N TYR A 26 -18.13 -31.78 -45.78
CA TYR A 26 -19.33 -31.00 -45.53
C TYR A 26 -19.36 -30.39 -44.12
N TYR A 27 -19.07 -31.20 -43.09
CA TYR A 27 -19.01 -30.71 -41.70
C TYR A 27 -17.83 -29.75 -41.46
N GLY A 28 -16.69 -29.96 -42.13
CA GLY A 28 -15.56 -29.04 -42.05
C GLY A 28 -15.89 -27.64 -42.58
N ILE A 29 -16.56 -27.59 -43.74
CA ILE A 29 -16.98 -26.33 -44.38
C ILE A 29 -18.08 -25.63 -43.56
N SER A 30 -19.04 -26.35 -42.98
CA SER A 30 -20.10 -25.69 -42.19
C SER A 30 -19.54 -25.04 -40.92
N SER A 31 -18.61 -25.70 -40.22
CA SER A 31 -18.04 -25.15 -38.97
C SER A 31 -17.23 -23.87 -39.21
N THR A 32 -16.52 -23.77 -40.33
CA THR A 32 -15.74 -22.57 -40.69
C THR A 32 -16.62 -21.39 -41.13
N THR A 33 -17.88 -21.64 -41.49
CA THR A 33 -18.82 -20.57 -41.90
C THR A 33 -19.53 -19.94 -40.69
N GLU A 34 -19.69 -20.66 -39.58
CA GLU A 34 -20.30 -20.12 -38.35
C GLU A 34 -19.33 -19.21 -37.55
N GLU A 35 -18.03 -19.55 -37.53
CA GLU A 35 -17.02 -18.69 -36.87
C GLU A 35 -16.83 -17.35 -37.60
N THR A 36 -16.91 -17.35 -38.93
CA THR A 36 -16.68 -16.12 -39.74
C THR A 36 -17.85 -15.14 -39.74
N GLN A 37 -19.09 -15.58 -39.46
CA GLN A 37 -20.24 -14.69 -39.41
C GLN A 37 -20.37 -13.92 -38.09
N THR A 38 -19.88 -14.50 -36.99
CA THR A 38 -19.99 -13.92 -35.66
C THR A 38 -19.03 -12.73 -35.49
N GLU A 39 -17.76 -12.89 -35.92
CA GLU A 39 -16.74 -11.84 -35.84
C GLU A 39 -17.02 -10.64 -36.76
N GLY A 40 -17.62 -10.88 -37.94
CA GLY A 40 -17.94 -9.81 -38.89
C GLY A 40 -19.07 -8.88 -38.43
N SER A 41 -20.01 -9.39 -37.64
CA SER A 41 -21.15 -8.60 -37.14
C SER A 41 -20.77 -7.70 -35.95
N GLU A 42 -19.89 -8.16 -35.06
CA GLU A 42 -19.38 -7.36 -33.94
C GLU A 42 -18.48 -6.22 -34.43
N MET A 43 -17.64 -6.46 -35.45
CA MET A 43 -16.75 -5.42 -35.99
C MET A 43 -17.52 -4.27 -36.65
N LEU A 44 -18.63 -4.56 -37.33
CA LEU A 44 -19.51 -3.56 -37.95
C LEU A 44 -20.37 -2.79 -36.92
N GLY A 45 -20.84 -3.47 -35.88
CA GLY A 45 -21.56 -2.82 -34.77
C GLY A 45 -20.70 -1.79 -34.06
N HIS A 46 -19.44 -2.16 -33.77
CA HIS A 46 -18.49 -1.28 -33.09
C HIS A 46 -18.09 -0.06 -33.95
N GLU A 47 -18.06 -0.21 -35.28
CA GLU A 47 -17.76 0.89 -36.20
C GLU A 47 -18.94 1.88 -36.33
N LEU A 48 -20.19 1.39 -36.33
CA LEU A 48 -21.40 2.22 -36.35
C LEU A 48 -21.61 3.00 -35.04
N GLU A 49 -21.30 2.41 -33.90
CA GLU A 49 -21.39 3.08 -32.59
C GLU A 49 -20.35 4.21 -32.45
N MET A 50 -19.17 4.03 -33.06
CA MET A 50 -18.16 5.09 -33.18
C MET A 50 -18.57 6.23 -34.11
N MET A 51 -19.47 6.02 -35.08
CA MET A 51 -19.98 7.11 -35.93
C MET A 51 -20.95 8.03 -35.19
N GLY A 52 -21.66 7.50 -34.19
CA GLY A 52 -22.61 8.26 -33.37
C GLY A 52 -21.98 9.13 -32.29
N THR A 53 -20.76 8.79 -31.86
CA THR A 53 -20.07 9.43 -30.74
C THR A 53 -19.24 10.63 -31.22
N LYS A 54 -19.62 11.85 -30.83
CA LYS A 54 -18.87 13.07 -31.12
C LYS A 54 -18.86 14.01 -29.92
N LEU A 55 -17.67 14.38 -29.46
CA LEU A 55 -17.48 15.37 -28.39
C LEU A 55 -16.77 16.60 -28.93
N LYS A 56 -17.05 17.76 -28.32
CA LYS A 56 -16.40 19.03 -28.61
C LYS A 56 -16.07 19.74 -27.30
N ILE A 57 -14.85 20.23 -27.17
CA ILE A 57 -14.49 21.16 -26.08
C ILE A 57 -15.11 22.51 -26.42
N ASP A 58 -16.02 22.99 -25.58
CA ASP A 58 -16.75 24.23 -25.83
C ASP A 58 -15.99 25.45 -25.30
N VAL A 59 -15.53 25.36 -24.04
CA VAL A 59 -14.82 26.44 -23.34
C VAL A 59 -13.72 25.83 -22.48
N PHE A 60 -12.56 26.48 -22.46
CA PHE A 60 -11.51 26.27 -21.46
C PHE A 60 -11.79 27.20 -20.29
N GLY A 61 -12.04 26.66 -19.11
CA GLY A 61 -12.21 27.47 -17.91
C GLY A 61 -10.86 27.98 -17.38
N GLU A 62 -10.94 28.84 -16.36
CA GLU A 62 -9.77 29.51 -15.77
C GLU A 62 -9.12 28.68 -14.64
N ASP A 63 -9.81 27.64 -14.14
CA ASP A 63 -9.41 26.87 -12.96
C ASP A 63 -9.28 25.37 -13.26
N CYS A 64 -8.39 25.04 -14.19
CA CYS A 64 -8.12 23.65 -14.57
C CYS A 64 -9.38 22.86 -14.96
N ASN A 65 -10.35 23.49 -15.61
CA ASN A 65 -11.58 22.85 -16.03
C ASN A 65 -11.88 23.10 -17.51
N ILE A 66 -12.68 22.22 -18.10
CA ILE A 66 -13.26 22.40 -19.44
C ILE A 66 -14.76 22.12 -19.42
N TYR A 67 -15.45 22.69 -20.39
CA TYR A 67 -16.83 22.33 -20.69
C TYR A 67 -16.85 21.44 -21.94
N LEU A 68 -17.15 20.16 -21.74
CA LEU A 68 -17.18 19.15 -22.79
C LEU A 68 -18.62 18.91 -23.25
N ARG A 69 -18.92 19.22 -24.51
CA ARG A 69 -20.25 19.07 -25.11
C ARG A 69 -20.33 17.79 -25.93
N ASN A 70 -21.39 17.00 -25.72
CA ASN A 70 -21.73 15.90 -26.60
C ASN A 70 -22.54 16.41 -27.80
N ILE A 71 -21.93 16.43 -28.97
CA ILE A 71 -22.54 16.82 -30.26
C ILE A 71 -22.88 15.59 -31.13
N GLY A 72 -22.78 14.40 -30.54
CA GLY A 72 -23.11 13.13 -31.16
C GLY A 72 -24.60 12.83 -31.13
N THR A 73 -24.92 11.57 -31.44
CA THR A 73 -26.30 11.04 -31.41
C THR A 73 -26.50 10.03 -30.28
N THR A 74 -25.42 9.53 -29.69
CA THR A 74 -25.39 8.57 -28.59
C THR A 74 -24.91 9.24 -27.31
N GLU A 75 -25.33 8.71 -26.16
CA GLU A 75 -24.76 9.10 -24.86
C GLU A 75 -23.32 8.58 -24.74
N VAL A 76 -22.47 9.31 -24.03
CA VAL A 76 -21.05 8.96 -23.92
C VAL A 76 -20.69 8.74 -22.45
N PRO A 77 -20.30 7.53 -22.05
CA PRO A 77 -19.73 7.28 -20.73
C PRO A 77 -18.44 8.06 -20.51
N ILE A 78 -18.25 8.64 -19.33
CA ILE A 78 -17.03 9.41 -19.04
C ILE A 78 -15.81 8.48 -19.00
N GLU A 79 -15.97 7.25 -18.51
CA GLU A 79 -14.89 6.26 -18.42
C GLU A 79 -14.25 5.85 -19.75
N VAL A 80 -14.91 6.07 -20.89
CA VAL A 80 -14.33 5.78 -22.22
C VAL A 80 -13.56 6.96 -22.81
N ILE A 81 -13.57 8.11 -22.13
CA ILE A 81 -12.88 9.32 -22.55
C ILE A 81 -11.51 9.39 -21.87
N GLY A 82 -10.45 9.29 -22.66
CA GLY A 82 -9.08 9.46 -22.19
C GLY A 82 -8.67 10.93 -22.21
N PHE A 83 -8.32 11.47 -21.05
CA PHE A 83 -7.79 12.82 -20.92
C PHE A 83 -6.27 12.80 -20.71
N TYR A 84 -5.55 13.64 -21.45
CA TYR A 84 -4.11 13.72 -21.37
C TYR A 84 -3.65 15.16 -21.20
N ILE A 85 -2.89 15.40 -20.14
CA ILE A 85 -2.27 16.68 -19.82
C ILE A 85 -0.76 16.55 -20.00
N ASP A 86 -0.17 17.41 -20.82
CA ASP A 86 1.27 17.41 -21.13
C ASP A 86 1.80 16.01 -21.52
N ARG A 87 0.98 15.29 -22.30
CA ARG A 87 1.21 13.92 -22.81
C ARG A 87 1.13 12.80 -21.77
N LYS A 88 0.71 13.08 -20.54
CA LYS A 88 0.45 12.07 -19.49
C LYS A 88 -1.05 11.92 -19.28
N PRO A 89 -1.55 10.72 -18.92
CA PRO A 89 -2.93 10.57 -18.44
C PRO A 89 -3.20 11.54 -17.28
N ALA A 90 -4.39 12.10 -17.25
CA ALA A 90 -4.80 13.05 -16.21
C ALA A 90 -5.98 12.50 -15.42
N ASP A 91 -5.92 12.71 -14.11
CA ASP A 91 -7.03 12.44 -13.21
C ASP A 91 -8.07 13.56 -13.33
N ILE A 92 -9.33 13.17 -13.38
CA ILE A 92 -10.45 14.09 -13.64
C ILE A 92 -11.60 13.89 -12.66
N TYR A 93 -12.42 14.94 -12.55
CA TYR A 93 -13.73 14.86 -11.91
C TYR A 93 -14.82 15.51 -12.78
N PRO A 94 -16.02 14.92 -12.87
CA PRO A 94 -16.34 13.56 -12.43
C PRO A 94 -15.60 12.52 -13.28
N ASN A 95 -15.20 11.39 -12.69
CA ASN A 95 -14.50 10.29 -13.39
C ASN A 95 -15.44 9.20 -13.92
N ARG A 96 -16.74 9.30 -13.63
CA ARG A 96 -17.80 8.38 -14.05
C ARG A 96 -19.06 9.16 -14.40
N GLY A 97 -19.92 8.57 -15.21
CA GLY A 97 -21.23 9.12 -15.55
C GLY A 97 -21.48 9.11 -17.06
N LEU A 98 -22.61 9.69 -17.47
CA LEU A 98 -23.05 9.74 -18.86
C LEU A 98 -23.21 11.18 -19.32
N ILE A 99 -22.51 11.55 -20.39
CA ILE A 99 -22.74 12.82 -21.08
C ILE A 99 -23.86 12.59 -22.08
N LYS A 100 -25.09 12.99 -21.70
CA LYS A 100 -26.28 12.88 -22.55
C LYS A 100 -26.09 13.66 -23.86
N LYS A 101 -26.83 13.26 -24.89
CA LYS A 101 -26.87 13.99 -26.16
C LYS A 101 -27.18 15.48 -25.93
N ASP A 102 -26.46 16.36 -26.62
CA ASP A 102 -26.56 17.82 -26.56
C ASP A 102 -26.24 18.45 -25.19
N ALA A 103 -25.89 17.63 -24.18
CA ALA A 103 -25.51 18.10 -22.86
C ALA A 103 -24.06 18.60 -22.84
N VAL A 104 -23.77 19.45 -21.86
CA VAL A 104 -22.43 19.92 -21.52
C VAL A 104 -22.07 19.37 -20.16
N GLN A 105 -20.93 18.71 -20.07
CA GLN A 105 -20.34 18.25 -18.83
C GLN A 105 -19.13 19.11 -18.50
N GLU A 106 -19.11 19.68 -17.31
CA GLU A 106 -17.92 20.31 -16.77
C GLU A 106 -16.96 19.23 -16.25
N ILE A 107 -15.70 19.29 -16.67
CA ILE A 107 -14.64 18.36 -16.30
C ILE A 107 -13.52 19.15 -15.63
N TYR A 108 -13.19 18.81 -14.40
CA TYR A 108 -12.07 19.35 -13.64
C TYR A 108 -10.87 18.42 -13.73
N PHE A 109 -9.66 19.00 -13.83
CA PHE A 109 -8.40 18.27 -13.81
C PHE A 109 -7.74 18.39 -12.44
N LEU A 110 -7.39 17.25 -11.86
CA LEU A 110 -6.84 17.12 -10.51
C LEU A 110 -5.31 17.19 -10.51
N GLY A 111 -4.73 17.65 -9.40
CA GLY A 111 -3.28 17.61 -9.15
C GLY A 111 -2.40 18.46 -10.09
N LEU A 112 -2.99 19.41 -10.81
CA LEU A 112 -2.25 20.30 -11.71
C LEU A 112 -1.71 21.52 -10.96
N SER A 113 -0.45 21.88 -11.27
CA SER A 113 0.16 23.11 -10.78
C SER A 113 -0.45 24.34 -11.46
N ALA A 114 -0.35 25.51 -10.83
CA ALA A 114 -0.69 26.76 -11.50
C ALA A 114 0.14 26.94 -12.78
N GLY A 115 -0.50 27.34 -13.88
CA GLY A 115 0.17 27.46 -15.18
C GLY A 115 -0.70 27.09 -16.37
N LYS A 116 -0.06 27.01 -17.54
CA LYS A 116 -0.71 26.65 -18.80
C LYS A 116 -0.30 25.24 -19.19
N HIS A 117 -1.27 24.37 -19.40
CA HIS A 117 -1.04 22.96 -19.70
C HIS A 117 -1.66 22.56 -21.04
N LYS A 118 -1.01 21.66 -21.79
CA LYS A 118 -1.56 21.16 -23.07
C LYS A 118 -2.53 20.02 -22.79
N LEU A 119 -3.80 20.17 -23.17
CA LEU A 119 -4.83 19.14 -23.09
C LEU A 119 -5.03 18.42 -24.42
N VAL A 120 -5.16 17.10 -24.37
CA VAL A 120 -5.63 16.25 -25.46
C VAL A 120 -6.73 15.34 -24.93
N VAL A 121 -7.89 15.37 -25.59
CA VAL A 121 -9.05 14.51 -25.28
C VAL A 121 -9.15 13.43 -26.35
N LYS A 122 -9.24 12.18 -25.93
CA LYS A 122 -9.38 11.01 -26.80
C LYS A 122 -10.60 10.19 -26.43
N ILE A 123 -11.22 9.55 -27.42
CA ILE A 123 -12.26 8.54 -27.22
C ILE A 123 -11.79 7.30 -27.97
N ASN A 124 -11.74 6.15 -27.29
CA ASN A 124 -11.24 4.90 -27.86
C ASN A 124 -9.89 5.06 -28.59
N GLY A 125 -8.98 5.86 -28.00
CA GLY A 125 -7.65 6.15 -28.54
C GLY A 125 -7.58 7.21 -29.66
N LYS A 126 -8.71 7.65 -30.23
CA LYS A 126 -8.74 8.69 -31.27
C LYS A 126 -8.89 10.08 -30.67
N THR A 127 -8.04 11.02 -31.07
CA THR A 127 -8.12 12.43 -30.62
C THR A 127 -9.40 13.10 -31.15
N VAL A 128 -10.20 13.64 -30.23
CA VAL A 128 -11.45 14.37 -30.53
C VAL A 128 -11.34 15.87 -30.26
N GLY A 129 -10.38 16.29 -29.44
CA GLY A 129 -10.10 17.69 -29.17
C GLY A 129 -8.72 17.90 -28.57
N GLU A 130 -8.12 19.05 -28.83
CA GLU A 130 -6.88 19.49 -28.18
C GLU A 130 -6.93 21.00 -27.93
N GLY A 131 -6.17 21.46 -26.95
CA GLY A 131 -6.00 22.88 -26.67
C GLY A 131 -5.14 23.13 -25.44
N TYR A 132 -5.32 24.28 -24.81
CA TYR A 132 -4.58 24.66 -23.62
C TYR A 132 -5.53 25.10 -22.51
N LEU A 133 -5.37 24.50 -21.35
CA LEU A 133 -6.02 24.94 -20.12
C LEU A 133 -5.09 25.90 -19.37
N THR A 134 -5.69 26.79 -18.58
CA THR A 134 -4.98 27.62 -17.62
C THR A 134 -5.46 27.27 -16.22
N CYS A 135 -4.54 27.26 -15.27
CA CYS A 135 -4.76 26.93 -13.87
C CYS A 135 -4.30 28.11 -13.02
N THR A 136 -5.21 28.79 -12.30
CA THR A 136 -4.87 30.01 -11.54
C THR A 136 -4.51 29.78 -10.07
N GLY A 137 -4.83 28.63 -9.48
CA GLY A 137 -4.66 28.38 -8.04
C GLY A 137 -4.42 26.91 -7.69
N PRO A 138 -4.16 26.59 -6.41
CA PRO A 138 -3.84 25.22 -6.01
C PRO A 138 -4.97 24.28 -6.44
N SER A 139 -4.58 23.11 -6.96
CA SER A 139 -5.50 22.09 -7.44
C SER A 139 -6.55 21.77 -6.40
N ILE A 140 -7.79 21.56 -6.84
CA ILE A 140 -8.83 20.93 -6.01
C ILE A 140 -8.24 19.60 -5.50
N VAL A 141 -8.17 19.46 -4.18
CA VAL A 141 -7.62 18.31 -3.45
C VAL A 141 -8.65 17.19 -3.40
N CYS A 142 -9.93 17.52 -3.17
CA CYS A 142 -11.00 16.54 -3.01
C CYS A 142 -12.35 17.11 -3.48
N PHE A 143 -13.25 16.23 -3.93
CA PHE A 143 -14.64 16.56 -4.32
C PHE A 143 -15.67 15.87 -3.44
N THR A 144 -15.29 14.80 -2.76
CA THR A 144 -16.12 13.98 -1.89
C THR A 144 -15.27 13.45 -0.74
N ASP A 145 -15.91 13.06 0.36
CA ASP A 145 -15.23 12.44 1.51
C ASP A 145 -14.45 11.18 1.11
N SER A 146 -14.94 10.42 0.13
CA SER A 146 -14.23 9.25 -0.40
C SER A 146 -12.91 9.56 -1.10
N ASP A 147 -12.71 10.79 -1.59
CA ASP A 147 -11.43 11.21 -2.17
C ASP A 147 -10.35 11.42 -1.09
N CYS A 148 -10.76 11.53 0.17
CA CYS A 148 -9.88 11.72 1.32
C CYS A 148 -9.53 10.43 2.06
N ASN A 149 -10.01 9.28 1.57
CA ASN A 149 -9.74 7.99 2.19
C ASN A 149 -8.23 7.70 2.25
N ASP A 150 -7.67 7.68 3.46
CA ASP A 150 -6.25 7.40 3.70
C ASP A 150 -5.96 5.91 3.96
N GLY A 151 -7.00 5.08 3.96
CA GLY A 151 -6.95 3.64 4.18
C GLY A 151 -6.87 3.23 5.65
N ASP A 152 -6.94 4.18 6.58
CA ASP A 152 -7.07 3.89 8.01
C ASP A 152 -8.56 3.81 8.37
N SER A 153 -9.02 2.66 8.89
CA SER A 153 -10.40 2.53 9.36
C SER A 153 -10.67 3.34 10.63
N CYS A 154 -9.61 3.83 11.29
CA CYS A 154 -9.68 4.63 12.50
C CYS A 154 -9.67 6.14 12.28
N THR A 155 -9.92 6.60 11.06
CA THR A 155 -10.11 8.01 10.73
C THR A 155 -11.51 8.23 10.15
N GLU A 156 -12.10 9.37 10.51
CA GLU A 156 -13.24 9.93 9.77
C GLU A 156 -12.68 10.85 8.70
N ASP A 157 -12.70 10.39 7.45
CA ASP A 157 -12.21 11.12 6.29
C ASP A 157 -13.27 12.08 5.78
N LYS A 158 -12.93 13.36 5.70
CA LYS A 158 -13.84 14.40 5.25
C LYS A 158 -13.16 15.35 4.28
N CYS A 159 -13.84 15.63 3.18
CA CYS A 159 -13.41 16.64 2.23
C CYS A 159 -13.98 18.01 2.60
N GLU A 160 -13.14 18.83 3.24
CA GLU A 160 -13.52 20.20 3.56
C GLU A 160 -13.43 21.09 2.30
N ASN A 161 -14.39 22.00 2.15
CA ASN A 161 -14.55 22.87 0.96
C ASN A 161 -14.51 22.12 -0.40
N ALA A 162 -15.15 20.95 -0.45
CA ALA A 162 -15.21 20.07 -1.60
C ALA A 162 -15.46 20.79 -2.94
N GLY A 163 -14.65 20.45 -3.95
CA GLY A 163 -14.79 21.00 -5.30
C GLY A 163 -14.35 22.46 -5.47
N THR A 164 -13.66 23.03 -4.49
CA THR A 164 -13.10 24.40 -4.57
C THR A 164 -11.58 24.37 -4.48
N THR A 165 -10.91 25.45 -4.90
CA THR A 165 -9.46 25.63 -4.75
C THR A 165 -9.00 25.72 -3.29
N GLY A 166 -9.93 25.83 -2.34
CA GLY A 166 -9.68 25.76 -0.89
C GLY A 166 -9.92 24.39 -0.28
N SER A 167 -10.16 23.35 -1.09
CA SER A 167 -10.45 22.01 -0.59
C SER A 167 -9.24 21.38 0.09
N TYR A 168 -9.45 20.63 1.17
CA TYR A 168 -8.42 19.81 1.81
C TYR A 168 -9.06 18.60 2.50
N CYS A 169 -8.26 17.54 2.71
CA CYS A 169 -8.70 16.36 3.46
C CYS A 169 -8.45 16.53 4.95
N ASP A 170 -9.50 16.34 5.74
CA ASP A 170 -9.46 16.25 7.19
C ASP A 170 -9.72 14.80 7.61
N ASN A 171 -8.75 14.16 8.23
CA ASN A 171 -8.81 12.76 8.65
C ASN A 171 -8.84 12.73 10.17
N THR A 172 -10.02 12.92 10.75
CA THR A 172 -10.19 13.07 12.19
C THR A 172 -10.09 11.71 12.88
N PRO A 173 -9.18 11.52 13.85
CA PRO A 173 -9.06 10.22 14.53
C PRO A 173 -10.32 9.82 15.29
N ILE A 174 -10.78 8.59 15.07
CA ILE A 174 -11.82 7.95 15.86
C ILE A 174 -11.18 7.48 17.17
N THR A 175 -11.76 7.92 18.30
CA THR A 175 -11.22 7.66 19.65
C THR A 175 -12.19 6.91 20.55
N ILE A 176 -13.40 6.62 20.05
CA ILE A 176 -14.42 5.86 20.78
C ILE A 176 -14.36 4.39 20.38
N CYS A 177 -14.57 3.50 21.35
CA CYS A 177 -14.73 2.07 21.11
C CYS A 177 -16.13 1.80 20.57
N ARG A 178 -16.25 1.22 19.37
CA ARG A 178 -17.54 0.96 18.74
C ARG A 178 -17.47 -0.31 17.92
N ASP A 179 -18.31 -1.27 18.30
CA ASP A 179 -18.45 -2.53 17.57
C ASP A 179 -18.84 -2.34 16.09
N ASP A 180 -18.33 -3.24 15.25
CA ASP A 180 -18.59 -3.42 13.81
C ASP A 180 -18.26 -2.21 12.91
N ASP A 181 -17.28 -1.38 13.29
CA ASP A 181 -16.78 -0.27 12.46
C ASP A 181 -15.38 -0.48 11.88
N GLY A 182 -14.72 -1.58 12.22
CA GLY A 182 -13.42 -1.97 11.71
C GLY A 182 -12.26 -1.15 12.29
N CYS A 183 -12.48 -0.29 13.29
CA CYS A 183 -11.45 0.45 13.99
C CYS A 183 -11.14 -0.19 15.35
N CYS A 184 -9.90 -0.06 15.82
CA CYS A 184 -9.53 -0.42 17.19
C CYS A 184 -8.64 0.67 17.81
N PRO A 185 -9.23 1.75 18.35
CA PRO A 185 -8.49 2.86 18.95
C PRO A 185 -7.72 2.45 20.23
N SER A 186 -6.74 3.27 20.60
CA SER A 186 -6.03 3.11 21.88
C SER A 186 -7.00 3.13 23.08
N GLY A 187 -6.97 2.08 23.89
CA GLY A 187 -7.86 1.91 25.05
C GLY A 187 -9.11 1.05 24.77
N CYS A 188 -9.34 0.66 23.53
CA CYS A 188 -10.36 -0.31 23.16
C CYS A 188 -9.81 -1.75 23.23
N SER A 189 -10.71 -2.69 23.45
CA SER A 189 -10.41 -4.10 23.65
C SER A 189 -11.57 -4.94 23.15
N ALA A 190 -11.35 -6.23 22.93
CA ALA A 190 -12.40 -7.19 22.60
C ALA A 190 -13.63 -7.19 23.56
N ALA A 191 -13.52 -6.57 24.74
CA ALA A 191 -14.60 -6.46 25.71
C ALA A 191 -15.57 -5.29 25.46
N ASN A 192 -15.13 -4.24 24.75
CA ASN A 192 -15.90 -3.03 24.48
C ASN A 192 -15.83 -2.57 23.02
N ASP A 193 -15.18 -3.37 22.18
CA ASP A 193 -15.04 -3.19 20.73
C ASP A 193 -14.75 -4.56 20.10
N ASN A 194 -15.65 -5.12 19.30
CA ASN A 194 -15.49 -6.45 18.71
C ASN A 194 -14.54 -6.48 17.49
N ASP A 195 -14.19 -5.33 16.92
CA ASP A 195 -13.19 -5.19 15.86
C ASP A 195 -11.78 -5.20 16.42
N CYS A 196 -11.64 -4.82 17.68
CA CYS A 196 -10.51 -5.20 18.52
C CYS A 196 -10.53 -6.71 18.78
N THR A 197 -10.27 -7.52 17.74
CA THR A 197 -10.06 -8.96 17.89
C THR A 197 -9.12 -9.20 19.08
N ALA A 198 -9.43 -10.17 19.93
CA ALA A 198 -8.52 -10.56 21.01
C ALA A 198 -7.16 -10.79 20.37
N ILE A 199 -6.22 -9.87 20.64
CA ILE A 199 -4.91 -9.84 19.97
C ILE A 199 -4.41 -11.27 19.96
N PRO A 200 -4.25 -11.91 18.79
CA PRO A 200 -3.69 -13.24 18.76
C PRO A 200 -2.35 -13.11 19.47
N THR A 201 -2.18 -13.86 20.56
CA THR A 201 -1.02 -13.80 21.48
C THR A 201 0.26 -14.35 20.84
N THR A 202 0.42 -14.13 19.54
CA THR A 202 1.68 -14.16 18.81
C THR A 202 2.09 -12.71 18.55
N SER A 203 2.14 -11.86 19.58
CA SER A 203 2.75 -10.54 19.41
C SER A 203 4.26 -10.77 19.27
N THR A 204 4.74 -10.75 18.03
CA THR A 204 6.17 -10.82 17.74
C THR A 204 6.88 -9.69 18.48
N PHE A 205 7.99 -10.01 19.15
CA PHE A 205 8.80 -8.97 19.78
C PHE A 205 9.36 -8.05 18.69
N LEU A 206 8.98 -6.78 18.74
CA LEU A 206 9.38 -5.75 17.80
C LEU A 206 9.68 -4.47 18.59
N CYS A 207 10.73 -3.76 18.19
CA CYS A 207 11.07 -2.48 18.80
C CYS A 207 11.26 -1.39 17.73
N THR A 208 10.95 -0.16 18.08
CA THR A 208 11.17 1.01 17.22
C THR A 208 11.50 2.24 18.05
N VAL A 209 12.38 3.10 17.52
CA VAL A 209 12.71 4.39 18.16
C VAL A 209 11.68 5.45 17.76
N ARG A 210 10.94 5.99 18.74
CA ARG A 210 9.86 6.98 18.53
C ARG A 210 9.89 8.06 19.61
N THR A 211 9.09 9.12 19.49
CA THR A 211 8.98 10.16 20.52
C THR A 211 8.03 9.78 21.67
N SER A 212 7.20 8.76 21.46
CA SER A 212 6.26 8.19 22.42
C SER A 212 5.90 6.77 21.98
N CYS A 213 5.71 5.87 22.93
CA CYS A 213 5.30 4.49 22.65
C CYS A 213 3.78 4.37 22.48
N GLY A 214 3.36 3.50 21.57
CA GLY A 214 1.95 3.27 21.26
C GLY A 214 1.24 2.40 22.28
N SER A 215 -0.07 2.21 22.09
CA SER A 215 -0.84 1.22 22.86
C SER A 215 -0.24 -0.18 22.66
N GLY A 216 0.04 -0.88 23.76
CA GLY A 216 0.64 -2.23 23.72
C GLY A 216 2.16 -2.28 23.57
N GLU A 217 2.83 -1.14 23.52
CA GLU A 217 4.30 -1.03 23.58
C GLU A 217 4.75 -0.55 24.97
N THR A 218 5.96 -0.94 25.34
CA THR A 218 6.58 -0.54 26.60
C THR A 218 7.83 0.31 26.31
N ASP A 219 7.94 1.45 27.00
CA ASP A 219 9.16 2.28 27.04
C ASP A 219 10.31 1.48 27.64
N VAL A 220 11.29 1.05 26.84
CA VAL A 220 12.45 0.28 27.32
C VAL A 220 13.59 1.20 27.74
N LEU A 221 13.86 2.25 26.95
CA LEU A 221 14.94 3.21 27.17
C LEU A 221 14.57 4.61 26.68
N GLY A 222 15.16 5.64 27.29
CA GLY A 222 15.19 6.99 26.74
C GLY A 222 16.42 7.21 25.88
N LEU A 223 16.28 7.94 24.77
CA LEU A 223 17.33 8.21 23.79
C LEU A 223 17.42 9.70 23.44
N SER A 224 18.61 10.28 23.47
CA SER A 224 18.81 11.72 23.20
C SER A 224 18.57 12.12 21.74
N ALA A 225 18.67 11.18 20.79
CA ALA A 225 18.44 11.35 19.36
C ALA A 225 17.89 10.04 18.73
N GLN A 226 17.59 10.03 17.43
CA GLN A 226 17.17 8.80 16.73
C GLN A 226 18.35 7.93 16.30
N ASP A 227 19.45 8.53 15.83
CA ASP A 227 20.51 7.78 15.11
C ASP A 227 21.88 7.81 15.80
N ASN A 228 22.13 8.80 16.66
CA ASN A 228 23.41 8.98 17.34
C ASN A 228 23.18 9.43 18.78
N ALA A 229 22.54 8.57 19.55
CA ALA A 229 22.02 8.90 20.86
C ALA A 229 22.94 8.42 21.98
N HIS A 230 22.86 9.13 23.10
CA HIS A 230 23.12 8.56 24.41
C HIS A 230 21.81 7.97 24.93
N ALA A 231 21.91 6.97 25.78
CA ALA A 231 20.76 6.30 26.38
C ALA A 231 20.60 6.65 27.86
N GLU A 232 19.39 6.40 28.37
CA GLU A 232 19.08 6.46 29.79
C GLU A 232 18.03 5.42 30.16
N ILE A 233 18.03 5.04 31.44
CA ILE A 233 16.96 4.20 31.99
C ILE A 233 15.66 5.02 32.08
N ILE A 234 14.52 4.35 31.98
CA ILE A 234 13.22 5.02 32.19
C ILE A 234 13.15 5.56 33.62
N GLY A 235 12.87 6.85 33.74
CA GLY A 235 12.89 7.55 35.04
C GLY A 235 14.29 7.97 35.52
N GLY A 236 15.34 7.80 34.71
CA GLY A 236 16.74 8.16 35.02
C GLY A 236 17.01 9.66 35.15
N GLY A 237 16.02 10.52 34.94
CA GLY A 237 16.07 11.96 35.21
C GLY A 237 16.54 12.83 34.04
N GLY A 238 17.12 12.27 32.98
CA GLY A 238 17.15 12.97 31.70
C GLY A 238 15.75 12.89 31.09
N ASN A 239 15.34 13.98 30.45
CA ASN A 239 14.05 14.04 29.78
C ASN A 239 14.28 13.80 28.29
N TYR A 240 14.80 12.63 27.93
CA TYR A 240 15.08 12.33 26.52
C TYR A 240 13.80 12.20 25.71
N LYS A 241 13.77 12.93 24.58
CA LYS A 241 12.62 13.05 23.68
C LYS A 241 12.29 11.73 23.00
N TYR A 242 13.30 10.95 22.62
CA TYR A 242 13.07 9.67 21.94
C TYR A 242 13.07 8.53 22.95
N LYS A 243 12.35 7.47 22.63
CA LYS A 243 12.16 6.25 23.41
C LYS A 243 12.40 5.04 22.51
N LEU A 244 13.01 4.00 23.05
CA LEU A 244 12.97 2.67 22.46
C LEU A 244 11.68 1.99 22.91
N CYS A 245 10.71 1.91 22.01
CA CYS A 245 9.40 1.32 22.26
C CYS A 245 9.41 -0.12 21.81
N CYS A 246 9.03 -1.07 22.68
CA CYS A 246 9.00 -2.48 22.34
C CYS A 246 7.64 -3.12 22.63
N ALA A 247 7.10 -3.84 21.65
CA ALA A 247 5.92 -4.68 21.81
C ALA A 247 6.27 -6.01 22.51
N ASN A 248 5.26 -6.67 23.08
CA ASN A 248 5.40 -7.95 23.81
C ASN A 248 6.31 -7.89 25.04
N VAL A 249 6.54 -6.72 25.65
CA VAL A 249 7.35 -6.58 26.87
C VAL A 249 6.43 -6.44 28.08
N SER A 250 6.44 -7.42 28.99
CA SER A 250 5.64 -7.41 30.21
C SER A 250 6.25 -6.59 31.33
N SER A 251 7.58 -6.55 31.41
CA SER A 251 8.31 -5.80 32.44
C SER A 251 9.76 -5.55 32.04
N ILE A 252 10.33 -4.50 32.63
CA ILE A 252 11.73 -4.11 32.43
C ILE A 252 12.40 -4.07 33.80
N GLN A 253 13.65 -4.51 33.84
CA GLN A 253 14.51 -4.38 35.00
C GLN A 253 15.89 -3.90 34.57
N THR A 254 16.59 -3.25 35.50
CA THR A 254 17.99 -2.89 35.32
C THR A 254 18.81 -3.50 36.43
N THR A 255 19.91 -4.17 36.09
CA THR A 255 20.87 -4.66 37.09
C THR A 255 22.08 -3.75 37.15
N THR A 256 22.82 -3.76 38.27
CA THR A 256 24.04 -2.97 38.45
C THR A 256 25.24 -3.90 38.62
N GLY A 257 26.37 -3.55 38.00
CA GLY A 257 27.64 -4.28 38.09
C GLY A 257 27.74 -5.42 37.07
N LYS A 258 28.60 -6.42 37.35
CA LYS A 258 28.85 -7.56 36.45
C LYS A 258 27.71 -8.61 36.41
N GLY A 259 26.56 -8.30 37.00
CA GLY A 259 25.48 -9.27 37.18
C GLY A 259 24.69 -9.50 35.90
N THR A 260 24.44 -10.76 35.56
CA THR A 260 23.50 -11.12 34.49
C THR A 260 22.08 -10.66 34.83
N CYS A 261 21.23 -10.51 33.82
CA CYS A 261 19.80 -10.32 34.02
C CYS A 261 19.21 -11.43 34.91
N PRO A 262 18.18 -11.12 35.72
CA PRO A 262 17.52 -12.12 36.56
C PRO A 262 16.90 -13.25 35.74
N ALA A 263 16.64 -14.39 36.39
CA ALA A 263 15.98 -15.51 35.73
C ALA A 263 14.63 -15.07 35.15
N GLY A 264 14.38 -15.43 33.88
CA GLY A 264 13.19 -15.02 33.13
C GLY A 264 13.34 -13.69 32.37
N PHE A 265 14.46 -12.98 32.50
CA PHE A 265 14.74 -11.78 31.71
C PHE A 265 15.84 -12.02 30.68
N THR A 266 15.69 -11.40 29.50
CA THR A 266 16.72 -11.33 28.46
C THR A 266 17.39 -9.96 28.50
N GLY A 267 18.73 -9.95 28.51
CA GLY A 267 19.50 -8.71 28.44
C GLY A 267 19.59 -8.19 27.01
N LEU A 268 19.28 -6.91 26.83
CA LEU A 268 19.31 -6.25 25.52
C LEU A 268 20.61 -5.50 25.29
N ILE A 269 21.00 -4.63 26.22
CA ILE A 269 22.22 -3.80 26.14
C ILE A 269 22.73 -3.47 27.54
N THR A 270 23.95 -2.93 27.63
CA THR A 270 24.53 -2.41 28.88
C THR A 270 24.77 -0.91 28.77
N LEU A 271 24.36 -0.15 29.79
CA LEU A 271 24.61 1.30 29.88
C LEU A 271 25.80 1.59 30.80
N ALA A 272 26.54 2.67 30.51
CA ALA A 272 27.61 3.19 31.37
C ALA A 272 27.11 3.87 32.67
N GLY A 273 25.83 4.19 32.75
CA GLY A 273 25.21 4.92 33.86
C GLY A 273 23.68 5.02 33.71
N ASP A 274 23.03 5.77 34.60
CA ASP A 274 21.56 5.89 34.62
C ASP A 274 21.01 6.90 33.60
N THR A 275 21.77 7.95 33.27
CA THR A 275 21.43 8.96 32.24
C THR A 275 22.68 9.37 31.47
N ASN A 276 22.47 9.94 30.27
CA ASN A 276 23.55 10.35 29.36
C ASN A 276 24.61 9.27 29.14
N ALA A 277 24.18 8.02 29.13
CA ALA A 277 25.04 6.87 29.10
C ALA A 277 25.36 6.49 27.65
N GLN A 278 26.64 6.24 27.38
CA GLN A 278 27.02 5.42 26.24
C GLN A 278 26.62 3.97 26.51
N VAL A 279 26.54 3.19 25.44
CA VAL A 279 26.09 1.80 25.51
C VAL A 279 27.18 0.83 25.07
N GLU A 280 27.02 -0.42 25.44
CA GLU A 280 27.85 -1.53 24.95
C GLU A 280 27.00 -2.79 24.83
N GLU A 281 27.56 -3.80 24.17
CA GLU A 281 26.91 -5.10 24.09
C GLU A 281 26.58 -5.65 25.49
N TYR A 282 25.43 -6.32 25.60
CA TYR A 282 25.05 -7.01 26.82
C TYR A 282 26.12 -8.06 27.17
N ASN A 283 26.66 -7.99 28.39
CA ASN A 283 27.76 -8.83 28.88
C ASN A 283 29.11 -8.69 28.14
N TYR A 284 29.39 -7.55 27.51
CA TYR A 284 30.72 -7.30 26.91
C TYR A 284 31.85 -7.42 27.95
N THR A 285 32.92 -8.17 27.66
CA THR A 285 33.95 -8.53 28.67
C THR A 285 35.02 -7.47 28.90
N GLY A 286 35.21 -6.52 27.96
CA GLY A 286 36.22 -5.45 28.04
C GLY A 286 35.65 -4.06 28.36
N GLY A 287 34.40 -4.02 28.81
CA GLY A 287 33.56 -2.82 28.82
C GLY A 287 33.65 -1.90 30.03
N PHE A 288 32.60 -1.12 30.23
CA PHE A 288 32.47 -0.16 31.33
C PHE A 288 32.78 -0.78 32.70
N SER A 289 33.49 -0.03 33.56
CA SER A 289 33.73 -0.41 34.95
C SER A 289 32.43 -0.50 35.76
N TYR A 290 31.45 0.33 35.41
CA TYR A 290 30.11 0.33 35.96
C TYR A 290 29.12 -0.01 34.87
N LYS A 291 28.44 -1.14 35.04
CA LYS A 291 27.54 -1.71 34.04
C LYS A 291 26.10 -1.63 34.55
N LYS A 292 25.20 -1.15 33.70
CA LYS A 292 23.76 -1.15 33.93
C LYS A 292 23.08 -1.95 32.84
N ASN A 293 22.82 -3.23 33.09
CA ASN A 293 22.21 -4.10 32.08
C ASN A 293 20.72 -3.80 31.98
N VAL A 294 20.22 -3.63 30.76
CA VAL A 294 18.81 -3.42 30.45
C VAL A 294 18.20 -4.77 30.13
N CYS A 295 17.28 -5.21 30.99
CA CYS A 295 16.71 -6.55 30.98
C CYS A 295 15.22 -6.47 30.70
N VAL A 296 14.71 -7.24 29.74
CA VAL A 296 13.29 -7.30 29.41
C VAL A 296 12.73 -8.70 29.66
N ASN A 297 11.48 -8.75 30.12
CA ASN A 297 10.70 -9.98 30.18
C ASN A 297 9.51 -9.85 29.23
N LEU A 298 9.17 -10.93 28.52
CA LEU A 298 8.11 -10.90 27.54
C LEU A 298 6.73 -11.15 28.18
N VAL A 299 5.65 -10.76 27.50
CA VAL A 299 4.29 -11.18 27.89
C VAL A 299 4.12 -12.67 27.63
N SER A 300 4.69 -13.16 26.53
CA SER A 300 4.74 -14.58 26.19
C SER A 300 6.00 -14.93 25.39
N GLY A 301 6.42 -16.19 25.48
CA GLY A 301 7.58 -16.71 24.77
C GLY A 301 8.92 -16.46 25.49
N SER A 302 10.01 -16.56 24.73
CA SER A 302 11.38 -16.32 25.19
C SER A 302 12.12 -15.55 24.13
N LEU A 303 12.93 -14.58 24.54
CA LEU A 303 13.69 -13.74 23.61
C LEU A 303 15.11 -14.27 23.44
N ASN A 304 15.51 -14.53 22.19
CA ASN A 304 16.89 -14.82 21.82
C ASN A 304 17.46 -13.67 20.99
N CYS A 305 18.59 -13.13 21.42
CA CYS A 305 19.23 -11.98 20.78
C CYS A 305 20.68 -12.27 20.43
N ILE A 306 21.13 -11.71 19.30
CA ILE A 306 22.52 -11.74 18.85
C ILE A 306 22.94 -10.35 18.37
N TYR A 307 24.23 -10.04 18.51
CA TYR A 307 24.84 -8.89 17.84
C TYR A 307 25.42 -9.35 16.50
N THR A 308 25.07 -8.65 15.42
CA THR A 308 25.52 -8.97 14.07
C THR A 308 25.44 -7.75 13.16
N THR A 309 25.70 -7.89 11.86
CA THR A 309 25.50 -6.79 10.90
C THR A 309 24.02 -6.67 10.52
N TYR A 310 23.58 -5.49 10.09
CA TYR A 310 22.22 -5.27 9.59
C TYR A 310 21.86 -6.25 8.46
N ALA A 311 22.78 -6.46 7.52
CA ALA A 311 22.60 -7.39 6.42
C ALA A 311 22.42 -8.85 6.89
N ASN A 312 23.21 -9.28 7.88
CA ASN A 312 23.10 -10.62 8.45
C ASN A 312 21.78 -10.79 9.21
N CYS A 313 21.37 -9.81 10.02
CA CYS A 313 20.08 -9.88 10.73
C CYS A 313 18.92 -10.05 9.74
N ASN A 314 18.88 -9.25 8.67
CA ASN A 314 17.84 -9.34 7.64
C ASN A 314 17.86 -10.62 6.80
N SER A 315 18.95 -11.39 6.86
CA SER A 315 19.03 -12.70 6.21
C SER A 315 18.44 -13.83 7.06
N LEU A 316 18.16 -13.58 8.35
CA LEU A 316 17.59 -14.57 9.26
C LEU A 316 16.06 -14.47 9.25
N SER A 317 15.38 -15.60 9.00
CA SER A 317 13.91 -15.68 9.09
C SER A 317 13.44 -15.45 10.52
N ASP A 318 12.43 -14.59 10.68
CA ASP A 318 11.75 -14.31 11.94
C ASP A 318 12.59 -13.56 12.99
N TRP A 319 13.69 -12.92 12.58
CA TRP A 319 14.45 -12.01 13.44
C TRP A 319 14.19 -10.56 13.06
N ASN A 320 14.17 -9.69 14.07
CA ASN A 320 14.00 -8.25 13.90
C ASN A 320 15.19 -7.50 14.46
N VAL A 321 15.59 -6.44 13.76
CA VAL A 321 16.57 -5.48 14.27
C VAL A 321 15.89 -4.64 15.35
N VAL A 322 16.49 -4.59 16.54
CA VAL A 322 16.00 -3.83 17.69
C VAL A 322 16.58 -2.42 17.68
N VAL A 323 17.90 -2.33 17.64
CA VAL A 323 18.70 -1.10 17.66
C VAL A 323 20.04 -1.35 16.97
N SER A 324 20.74 -0.27 16.59
CA SER A 324 22.11 -0.34 16.10
C SER A 324 23.08 0.39 17.03
N LEU A 325 24.33 -0.06 17.06
CA LEU A 325 25.41 0.47 17.90
C LEU A 325 26.58 0.93 17.03
N SER A 326 27.22 2.03 17.38
CA SER A 326 28.37 2.53 16.62
C SER A 326 29.61 1.63 16.74
N GLU A 327 29.81 0.99 17.89
CA GLU A 327 30.95 0.12 18.25
C GLU A 327 30.51 -0.91 19.34
N ASP A 328 31.36 -1.88 19.69
CA ASP A 328 31.02 -2.93 20.68
C ASP A 328 30.92 -2.39 22.13
N THR A 329 31.64 -1.30 22.43
CA THR A 329 31.63 -0.61 23.73
C THR A 329 31.77 0.90 23.53
N ASN A 330 31.47 1.69 24.58
CA ASN A 330 31.54 3.15 24.53
C ASN A 330 30.72 3.76 23.37
N ALA A 331 29.68 3.05 22.95
CA ALA A 331 29.00 3.26 21.69
C ALA A 331 27.87 4.27 21.83
N HIS A 332 27.57 4.92 20.71
CA HIS A 332 26.30 5.58 20.49
C HIS A 332 25.27 4.56 20.03
N ILE A 333 24.01 4.78 20.39
CA ILE A 333 22.88 3.94 20.00
C ILE A 333 22.00 4.69 19.00
N GLY A 334 21.46 3.97 18.03
CA GLY A 334 20.56 4.53 17.03
C GLY A 334 19.44 3.58 16.65
N ASN A 335 18.61 4.04 15.71
CA ASN A 335 17.57 3.22 15.08
C ASN A 335 18.18 2.00 14.35
N ALA A 336 17.34 1.13 13.80
CA ALA A 336 17.78 -0.10 13.16
C ALA A 336 18.83 0.08 12.05
N THR A 337 18.88 1.25 11.40
CA THR A 337 19.72 1.51 10.23
C THR A 337 20.88 2.48 10.47
N ALA A 338 20.96 3.11 11.64
CA ALA A 338 21.96 4.14 11.91
C ALA A 338 23.41 3.62 11.82
N TYR A 339 23.65 2.40 12.31
CA TYR A 339 24.94 1.73 12.26
C TYR A 339 24.81 0.31 11.68
N SER A 340 25.05 0.16 10.38
CA SER A 340 24.83 -1.11 9.67
C SER A 340 25.79 -2.24 10.08
N ASN A 341 26.92 -1.91 10.72
CA ASN A 341 27.98 -2.86 11.05
C ASN A 341 27.72 -3.63 12.34
N LEU A 342 26.90 -3.07 13.24
CA LEU A 342 26.60 -3.68 14.53
C LEU A 342 25.17 -3.37 14.96
N VAL A 343 24.34 -4.39 14.98
CA VAL A 343 22.93 -4.32 15.36
C VAL A 343 22.59 -5.41 16.36
N LEU A 344 21.68 -5.09 17.29
CA LEU A 344 21.02 -6.07 18.13
C LEU A 344 19.85 -6.67 17.35
N CYS A 345 19.92 -7.96 17.07
CA CYS A 345 18.93 -8.71 16.32
C CYS A 345 18.26 -9.70 17.28
N CYS A 346 16.92 -9.75 17.36
CA CYS A 346 16.22 -10.64 18.28
C CYS A 346 15.04 -11.39 17.63
N LYS A 347 14.69 -12.55 18.22
CA LYS A 347 13.48 -13.32 17.93
C LYS A 347 12.86 -13.90 19.20
#